data_AF-A0AAW0GUR9-F1
#
_entry.id   AF-A0AAW0GUR9-F1
#
_cell.length_a   1.000
_cell.length_b   1.000
_cell.length_c   1.000
_cell.angle_alpha   90.00
_cell.angle_beta   90.00
_cell.angle_gamma   90.00
#
_symmetry.space_group_name_H-M   'P 1'
#
loop_
_entity.id
_entity.type
_entity.pdbx_description
1 polymer ?
#
loop_
_entity_poly.entity_id
_entity_poly.type
_entity_poly.pdbx_seq_one_letter_code
_entity_poly.pdbx_strand_id
1 'polypeptide(L)'
;MASLTNAVQEWLRLDKNETTRQEVKALFDAANTAELERRMSTRIEFGTAGLRGRMEAGWARMNDLIVIQASQGLCAYVLKNVADAASRGVVIGHDHRHNSEKWAKLTAAAFIAKGMKVYLHKRLVHTPLVPFSVHKLHAACGVMITASHNPKQDNGYKVYWENAVQIIGPHDTGIADAIQANLEPITWDTTTLETSPLCINRTSEMTEEYFKALTLLSRTRSVPGLHNILSYCYNR
;
A
#
# COMPACT_ATOMS: atom_id res chain seq x y z
N MET A 1 -1.37 30.05 13.43
CA MET A 1 -2.32 29.54 14.44
C MET A 1 -3.65 29.09 13.83
N ALA A 2 -4.43 29.96 13.15
CA ALA A 2 -5.70 29.55 12.52
C ALA A 2 -5.56 28.39 11.50
N SER A 3 -4.49 28.35 10.71
CA SER A 3 -4.21 27.26 9.75
C SER A 3 -3.97 25.91 10.43
N LEU A 4 -3.24 25.88 11.55
CA LEU A 4 -2.93 24.66 12.29
C LEU A 4 -4.18 24.10 12.98
N THR A 5 -4.97 24.96 13.64
CA THR A 5 -6.23 24.56 14.27
C THR A 5 -7.19 23.96 13.25
N ASN A 6 -7.34 24.59 12.07
CA ASN A 6 -8.18 24.06 11.00
C ASN A 6 -7.66 22.70 10.50
N ALA A 7 -6.35 22.54 10.31
CA ALA A 7 -5.75 21.27 9.88
C ALA A 7 -5.99 20.14 10.90
N VAL A 8 -5.91 20.44 12.20
CA VAL A 8 -6.19 19.50 13.28
C VAL A 8 -7.68 19.13 13.32
N GLN A 9 -8.57 20.11 13.25
CA GLN A 9 -10.02 19.89 13.28
C GLN A 9 -10.47 19.06 12.08
N GLU A 10 -9.96 19.36 10.88
CA GLU A 10 -10.28 18.59 9.68
C GLU A 10 -9.75 17.15 9.78
N TRP A 11 -8.54 16.97 10.31
CA TRP A 11 -8.00 15.63 10.55
C TRP A 11 -8.86 14.85 11.55
N LEU A 12 -9.27 15.48 12.66
CA LEU A 12 -10.19 14.91 13.65
C LEU A 12 -11.63 14.76 13.14
N ARG A 13 -12.01 15.38 12.03
CA ARG A 13 -13.29 15.12 11.38
C ARG A 13 -13.24 13.82 10.58
N LEU A 14 -12.12 13.62 9.88
CA LEU A 14 -11.92 12.54 8.92
C LEU A 14 -11.42 11.23 9.54
N ASP A 15 -10.51 11.30 10.49
CA ASP A 15 -9.90 10.12 11.11
C ASP A 15 -10.89 9.43 12.07
N LYS A 16 -11.12 8.12 11.91
CA LYS A 16 -11.98 7.33 12.81
C LYS A 16 -11.21 6.38 13.71
N ASN A 17 -9.88 6.39 13.64
CA ASN A 17 -9.06 5.56 14.52
C ASN A 17 -8.87 6.25 15.88
N GLU A 18 -9.47 5.69 16.92
CA GLU A 18 -9.42 6.28 18.27
C GLU A 18 -8.00 6.43 18.84
N THR A 19 -7.06 5.54 18.50
CA THR A 19 -5.67 5.65 18.94
C THR A 19 -5.02 6.90 18.36
N THR A 20 -5.11 7.10 17.04
CA THR A 20 -4.50 8.28 16.40
C THR A 20 -5.23 9.55 16.80
N ARG A 21 -6.55 9.51 17.01
CA ARG A 21 -7.32 10.64 17.55
C ARG A 21 -6.84 11.06 18.94
N GLN A 22 -6.59 10.09 19.81
CA GLN A 22 -6.05 10.34 21.14
C GLN A 22 -4.62 10.90 21.10
N GLU A 23 -3.77 10.45 20.19
CA GLU A 23 -2.43 11.05 20.00
C GLU A 23 -2.52 12.56 19.73
N VAL A 24 -3.42 12.97 18.82
CA VAL A 24 -3.58 14.39 18.46
C VAL A 24 -4.18 15.20 19.59
N LYS A 25 -5.19 14.65 20.29
CA LYS A 25 -5.77 15.31 21.46
C LYS A 25 -4.75 15.50 22.57
N ALA A 26 -3.94 14.48 22.86
CA ALA A 26 -2.89 14.56 23.88
C ALA A 26 -1.84 15.63 23.54
N LEU A 27 -1.45 15.76 22.27
CA LEU A 27 -0.54 16.83 21.83
C LEU A 27 -1.16 18.22 21.99
N PHE A 28 -2.47 18.34 21.75
CA PHE A 28 -3.22 19.59 21.93
C PHE A 28 -3.32 19.97 23.42
N ASP A 29 -3.71 19.03 24.28
CA ASP A 29 -3.85 19.23 25.73
C ASP A 29 -2.51 19.59 26.39
N ALA A 30 -1.41 19.03 25.88
CA ALA A 30 -0.04 19.34 26.32
C ALA A 30 0.52 20.66 25.73
N ALA A 31 -0.27 21.40 24.93
CA ALA A 31 0.18 22.57 24.18
C ALA A 31 1.48 22.35 23.38
N ASN A 32 1.68 21.14 22.85
CA ASN A 32 2.88 20.77 22.09
C ASN A 32 2.76 21.21 20.62
N THR A 33 2.75 22.53 20.42
CA THR A 33 2.53 23.16 19.11
C THR A 33 3.56 22.73 18.07
N ALA A 34 4.83 22.57 18.48
CA ALA A 34 5.91 22.18 17.59
C ALA A 34 5.71 20.77 17.00
N GLU A 35 5.21 19.81 17.79
CA GLU A 35 4.91 18.48 17.27
C GLU A 35 3.63 18.45 16.42
N LEU A 36 2.61 19.21 16.80
CA LEU A 36 1.42 19.38 15.97
C LEU A 36 1.78 19.97 14.61
N GLU A 37 2.63 21.00 14.56
CA GLU A 37 3.11 21.57 13.30
C GLU A 37 3.83 20.54 12.44
N ARG A 38 4.73 19.73 13.02
CA ARG A 38 5.44 18.66 12.30
C ARG A 38 4.53 17.55 11.76
N ARG A 39 3.37 17.32 12.37
CA ARG A 39 2.43 16.26 11.97
C ARG A 39 1.31 16.78 11.06
N MET A 40 0.92 18.03 11.17
CA MET A 40 -0.31 18.56 10.57
C MET A 40 -0.09 19.57 9.46
N SER A 41 1.07 20.24 9.40
CA SER A 41 1.23 21.37 8.48
C SER A 41 1.29 20.97 7.00
N THR A 42 1.85 19.79 6.72
CA THR A 42 2.04 19.31 5.34
C THR A 42 1.60 17.88 5.24
N ARG A 43 0.86 17.55 4.17
CA ARG A 43 0.52 16.16 3.87
C ARG A 43 1.75 15.42 3.39
N ILE A 44 1.89 14.15 3.80
CA ILE A 44 2.87 13.23 3.24
C ILE A 44 2.72 13.16 1.72
N GLU A 45 3.83 13.35 1.01
CA GLU A 45 3.86 13.42 -0.44
C GLU A 45 3.81 12.03 -1.06
N PHE A 46 2.98 11.87 -2.11
CA PHE A 46 2.92 10.67 -2.93
C PHE A 46 3.81 10.87 -4.17
N GLY A 47 4.84 10.03 -4.33
CA GLY A 47 5.75 10.10 -5.47
C GLY A 47 5.99 8.75 -6.14
N THR A 48 7.05 8.66 -6.96
CA THR A 48 7.44 7.42 -7.67
C THR A 48 7.65 6.22 -6.73
N ALA A 49 8.10 6.46 -5.50
CA ALA A 49 8.28 5.43 -4.48
C ALA A 49 6.99 5.10 -3.68
N GLY A 50 5.87 5.73 -4.04
CA GLY A 50 4.61 5.74 -3.30
C GLY A 50 4.68 6.60 -2.04
N LEU A 51 4.17 6.10 -0.92
CA LEU A 51 4.22 6.77 0.39
C LEU A 51 5.20 6.07 1.32
N ARG A 52 5.94 6.84 2.12
CA ARG A 52 6.76 6.32 3.22
C ARG A 52 6.85 7.32 4.36
N GLY A 53 6.70 6.84 5.58
CA GLY A 53 6.85 7.69 6.76
C GLY A 53 6.63 6.93 8.05
N ARG A 54 6.87 7.65 9.15
CA ARG A 54 6.62 7.17 10.51
C ARG A 54 5.12 6.89 10.71
N MET A 55 4.83 5.82 11.44
CA MET A 55 3.48 5.39 11.79
C MET A 55 2.95 6.17 13.00
N GLU A 56 2.34 7.32 12.75
CA GLU A 56 1.88 8.28 13.76
C GLU A 56 0.63 9.01 13.24
N ALA A 57 -0.12 9.67 14.12
CA ALA A 57 -1.23 10.52 13.71
C ALA A 57 -0.78 11.75 12.90
N GLY A 58 -1.69 12.27 12.05
CA GLY A 58 -1.52 13.52 11.31
C GLY A 58 -1.27 13.36 9.79
N TRP A 59 -1.33 14.49 9.09
CA TRP A 59 -1.21 14.57 7.64
C TRP A 59 0.18 14.18 7.11
N ALA A 60 1.24 14.49 7.86
CA ALA A 60 2.64 14.27 7.47
C ALA A 60 3.16 12.86 7.80
N ARG A 61 2.28 11.92 8.10
CA ARG A 61 2.61 10.60 8.67
C ARG A 61 1.86 9.49 7.96
N MET A 62 2.32 8.26 8.12
CA MET A 62 1.59 7.09 7.65
C MET A 62 0.60 6.66 8.74
N ASN A 63 -0.68 6.58 8.39
CA ASN A 63 -1.76 6.12 9.27
C ASN A 63 -2.93 5.59 8.42
N ASP A 64 -3.95 5.07 9.11
CA ASP A 64 -5.13 4.46 8.49
C ASP A 64 -5.82 5.41 7.50
N LEU A 65 -6.05 6.67 7.90
CA LEU A 65 -6.68 7.69 7.06
C LEU A 65 -5.88 7.93 5.76
N ILE A 66 -4.56 8.10 5.88
CA ILE A 66 -3.69 8.32 4.71
C ILE A 66 -3.72 7.12 3.76
N VAL A 67 -3.70 5.88 4.28
CA VAL A 67 -3.77 4.66 3.46
C VAL A 67 -5.11 4.53 2.75
N ILE A 68 -6.21 4.83 3.42
CA ILE A 68 -7.56 4.81 2.81
C ILE A 68 -7.62 5.84 1.67
N GLN A 69 -7.24 7.09 1.94
CA GLN A 69 -7.25 8.17 0.94
C GLN A 69 -6.34 7.86 -0.26
N ALA A 70 -5.14 7.32 0.00
CA ALA A 70 -4.22 6.88 -1.04
C ALA A 70 -4.83 5.80 -1.94
N SER A 71 -5.49 4.82 -1.32
CA SER A 71 -6.13 3.71 -2.03
C SER A 71 -7.34 4.16 -2.86
N GLN A 72 -8.14 5.10 -2.34
CA GLN A 72 -9.27 5.67 -3.06
C GLN A 72 -8.82 6.48 -4.29
N GLY A 73 -7.80 7.32 -4.12
CA GLY A 73 -7.22 8.09 -5.22
C GLY A 73 -6.59 7.18 -6.28
N LEU A 74 -5.80 6.19 -5.85
CA LEU A 74 -5.23 5.20 -6.76
C LEU A 74 -6.32 4.45 -7.54
N CYS A 75 -7.35 3.94 -6.86
CA CYS A 75 -8.45 3.24 -7.52
C CYS A 75 -9.17 4.14 -8.54
N ALA A 76 -9.47 5.40 -8.18
CA ALA A 76 -10.10 6.35 -9.11
C ALA A 76 -9.21 6.62 -10.34
N TYR A 77 -7.89 6.78 -10.13
CA TYR A 77 -6.94 6.99 -11.23
C TYR A 77 -6.82 5.76 -12.13
N VAL A 78 -6.73 4.56 -11.56
CA VAL A 78 -6.64 3.30 -12.32
C VAL A 78 -7.91 3.06 -13.13
N LEU A 79 -9.09 3.25 -12.55
CA LEU A 79 -10.38 3.11 -13.25
C LEU A 79 -10.51 4.05 -14.45
N LYS A 80 -9.89 5.24 -14.37
CA LYS A 80 -9.91 6.23 -15.46
C LYS A 80 -8.92 5.90 -16.59
N ASN A 81 -7.77 5.29 -16.26
CA ASN A 81 -6.63 5.20 -17.18
C ASN A 81 -6.32 3.78 -17.66
N VAL A 82 -6.88 2.74 -17.05
CA VAL A 82 -6.63 1.34 -17.42
C VAL A 82 -7.93 0.70 -17.89
N ALA A 83 -7.91 0.18 -19.13
CA ALA A 83 -9.05 -0.53 -19.69
C ALA A 83 -9.40 -1.76 -18.85
N ASP A 84 -10.71 -1.98 -18.65
CA ASP A 84 -11.26 -3.08 -17.87
C ASP A 84 -10.72 -3.17 -16.43
N ALA A 85 -10.25 -2.05 -15.88
CA ALA A 85 -9.62 -2.00 -14.56
C ALA A 85 -10.45 -2.68 -13.47
N ALA A 86 -11.75 -2.42 -13.40
CA ALA A 86 -12.63 -2.98 -12.38
C ALA A 86 -12.62 -4.52 -12.38
N SER A 87 -12.68 -5.13 -13.57
CA SER A 87 -12.71 -6.57 -13.78
C SER A 87 -11.32 -7.20 -13.86
N ARG A 88 -10.25 -6.44 -14.08
CA ARG A 88 -8.86 -6.91 -13.97
C ARG A 88 -8.38 -6.88 -12.52
N GLY A 89 -8.82 -5.90 -11.74
CA GLY A 89 -8.60 -5.80 -10.31
C GLY A 89 -7.20 -5.31 -9.90
N VAL A 90 -6.98 -5.25 -8.59
CA VAL A 90 -5.69 -4.88 -7.96
C VAL A 90 -5.11 -6.06 -7.19
N VAL A 91 -3.79 -6.24 -7.22
CA VAL A 91 -3.08 -7.18 -6.33
C VAL A 91 -2.59 -6.45 -5.10
N ILE A 92 -2.84 -6.97 -3.90
CA ILE A 92 -2.43 -6.35 -2.64
C ILE A 92 -1.62 -7.35 -1.82
N GLY A 93 -0.44 -6.94 -1.38
CA GLY A 93 0.41 -7.70 -0.46
C GLY A 93 1.01 -6.83 0.63
N HIS A 94 1.60 -7.46 1.64
CA HIS A 94 2.21 -6.75 2.75
C HIS A 94 3.37 -7.52 3.39
N ASP A 95 4.27 -6.78 4.04
CA ASP A 95 5.37 -7.33 4.84
C ASP A 95 4.97 -7.51 6.32
N HIS A 96 5.98 -7.76 7.18
CA HIS A 96 5.82 -8.08 8.60
C HIS A 96 5.81 -6.85 9.53
N ARG A 97 5.79 -5.63 9.00
CA ARG A 97 5.79 -4.42 9.84
C ARG A 97 4.47 -4.29 10.62
N HIS A 98 4.51 -3.52 11.70
CA HIS A 98 3.28 -3.12 12.38
C HIS A 98 2.35 -2.42 11.39
N ASN A 99 1.04 -2.61 11.57
CA ASN A 99 -0.03 -2.13 10.70
C ASN A 99 -0.03 -2.65 9.25
N SER A 100 0.98 -3.37 8.77
CA SER A 100 1.05 -3.81 7.37
C SER A 100 -0.16 -4.64 6.93
N GLU A 101 -0.56 -5.63 7.74
CA GLU A 101 -1.76 -6.44 7.47
C GLU A 101 -3.04 -5.59 7.50
N LYS A 102 -3.19 -4.74 8.52
CA LYS A 102 -4.34 -3.85 8.67
C LYS A 102 -4.49 -2.92 7.46
N TRP A 103 -3.38 -2.34 7.01
CA TRP A 103 -3.36 -1.42 5.88
C TRP A 103 -3.60 -2.11 4.55
N ALA A 104 -3.15 -3.36 4.39
CA ALA A 104 -3.54 -4.17 3.23
C ALA A 104 -5.06 -4.41 3.19
N LYS A 105 -5.68 -4.68 4.36
CA LYS A 105 -7.13 -4.82 4.48
C LYS A 105 -7.88 -3.51 4.20
N LEU A 106 -7.42 -2.37 4.74
CA LEU A 106 -8.00 -1.06 4.43
C LEU A 106 -7.87 -0.69 2.94
N THR A 107 -6.73 -1.00 2.33
CA THR A 107 -6.52 -0.86 0.89
C THR A 107 -7.55 -1.70 0.12
N ALA A 108 -7.69 -2.98 0.45
CA ALA A 108 -8.66 -3.87 -0.18
C ALA A 108 -10.10 -3.34 -0.05
N ALA A 109 -10.47 -2.88 1.14
CA ALA A 109 -11.81 -2.35 1.41
C ALA A 109 -12.11 -1.11 0.55
N ALA A 110 -11.15 -0.18 0.43
CA ALA A 110 -11.29 1.01 -0.40
C ALA A 110 -11.50 0.68 -1.89
N PHE A 111 -10.80 -0.32 -2.43
CA PHE A 111 -10.96 -0.76 -3.82
C PHE A 111 -12.30 -1.49 -4.03
N ILE A 112 -12.69 -2.39 -3.11
CA ILE A 112 -13.96 -3.10 -3.17
C ILE A 112 -15.14 -2.13 -3.09
N ALA A 113 -15.07 -1.11 -2.23
CA ALA A 113 -16.10 -0.08 -2.11
C ALA A 113 -16.28 0.74 -3.41
N LYS A 114 -15.29 0.76 -4.30
CA LYS A 114 -15.36 1.34 -5.65
C LYS A 114 -15.69 0.30 -6.74
N GLY A 115 -16.11 -0.91 -6.35
CA GLY A 115 -16.53 -1.98 -7.27
C GLY A 115 -15.38 -2.68 -7.99
N MET A 116 -14.13 -2.53 -7.52
CA MET A 116 -12.96 -3.14 -8.14
C MET A 116 -12.68 -4.51 -7.52
N LYS A 117 -12.39 -5.51 -8.36
CA LYS A 117 -11.88 -6.80 -7.91
C LYS A 117 -10.53 -6.62 -7.19
N VAL A 118 -10.32 -7.40 -6.14
CA VAL A 118 -9.11 -7.38 -5.32
C VAL A 118 -8.55 -8.79 -5.19
N TYR A 119 -7.26 -8.94 -5.51
CA TYR A 119 -6.46 -10.12 -5.17
C TYR A 119 -5.67 -9.83 -3.90
N LEU A 120 -6.22 -10.16 -2.74
CA LEU A 120 -5.59 -9.90 -1.44
C LEU A 120 -4.75 -11.11 -1.02
N HIS A 121 -3.44 -10.92 -0.88
CA HIS A 121 -2.59 -11.90 -0.25
C HIS A 121 -2.87 -11.99 1.25
N LYS A 122 -3.24 -13.17 1.75
CA LYS A 122 -3.66 -13.39 3.15
C LYS A 122 -2.52 -13.76 4.11
N ARG A 123 -1.27 -13.68 3.66
CA ARG A 123 -0.07 -14.01 4.43
C ARG A 123 1.01 -12.99 4.12
N LEU A 124 2.06 -12.99 4.93
CA LEU A 124 3.29 -12.25 4.63
C LEU A 124 3.81 -12.67 3.26
N VAL A 125 4.11 -11.68 2.41
CA VAL A 125 4.69 -11.91 1.09
C VAL A 125 5.94 -11.06 0.91
N HIS A 126 6.88 -11.58 0.13
CA HIS A 126 8.05 -10.83 -0.28
C HIS A 126 7.66 -9.86 -1.40
N THR A 127 8.31 -8.69 -1.42
CA THR A 127 7.94 -7.59 -2.32
C THR A 127 7.76 -7.97 -3.80
N PRO A 128 8.62 -8.80 -4.43
CA PRO A 128 8.47 -9.10 -5.86
C PRO A 128 7.28 -10.04 -6.18
N LEU A 129 6.66 -10.67 -5.19
CA LEU A 129 5.46 -11.49 -5.44
C LEU A 129 4.28 -10.64 -5.91
N VAL A 130 4.15 -9.39 -5.44
CA VAL A 130 3.08 -8.49 -5.87
C VAL A 130 3.18 -8.16 -7.37
N PRO A 131 4.27 -7.58 -7.91
CA PRO A 131 4.38 -7.33 -9.34
C PRO A 131 4.36 -8.62 -10.17
N PHE A 132 4.92 -9.73 -9.67
CA PHE A 132 4.78 -11.03 -10.36
C PHE A 132 3.30 -11.43 -10.52
N SER A 133 2.52 -11.34 -9.45
CA SER A 133 1.09 -11.62 -9.47
C SER A 133 0.32 -10.63 -10.35
N VAL A 134 0.70 -9.35 -10.38
CA VAL A 134 0.11 -8.35 -11.31
C VAL A 134 0.26 -8.83 -12.75
N HIS A 135 1.48 -9.23 -13.13
CA HIS A 135 1.75 -9.74 -14.46
C HIS A 135 0.98 -11.04 -14.76
N LYS A 136 1.02 -12.02 -13.85
CA LYS A 136 0.40 -13.34 -14.04
C LYS A 136 -1.14 -13.30 -14.09
N LEU A 137 -1.75 -12.43 -13.30
CA LEU A 137 -3.21 -12.29 -13.22
C LEU A 137 -3.74 -11.23 -14.17
N HIS A 138 -2.87 -10.56 -14.94
CA HIS A 138 -3.21 -9.40 -15.78
C HIS A 138 -3.97 -8.31 -15.00
N ALA A 139 -3.58 -8.09 -13.74
CA ALA A 139 -4.21 -7.08 -12.89
C ALA A 139 -3.94 -5.66 -13.43
N ALA A 140 -4.79 -4.71 -13.05
CA ALA A 140 -4.69 -3.32 -13.46
C ALA A 140 -3.61 -2.53 -12.70
N CYS A 141 -3.31 -2.95 -11.46
CA CYS A 141 -2.21 -2.42 -10.66
C CYS A 141 -1.89 -3.35 -9.49
N GLY A 142 -0.82 -3.05 -8.76
CA GLY A 142 -0.47 -3.73 -7.51
C GLY A 142 -0.07 -2.77 -6.41
N VAL A 143 -0.35 -3.15 -5.17
CA VAL A 143 0.03 -2.41 -3.96
C VAL A 143 0.80 -3.32 -3.02
N MET A 144 1.98 -2.88 -2.59
CA MET A 144 2.75 -3.55 -1.54
C MET A 144 2.87 -2.62 -0.33
N ILE A 145 2.31 -3.03 0.80
CA ILE A 145 2.46 -2.32 2.07
C ILE A 145 3.80 -2.71 2.69
N THR A 146 4.76 -1.78 2.63
CA THR A 146 6.12 -1.97 3.15
C THR A 146 6.92 -0.66 3.11
N ALA A 147 7.77 -0.46 4.11
CA ALA A 147 8.88 0.50 4.05
C ALA A 147 10.25 -0.18 3.84
N SER A 148 10.28 -1.41 3.31
CA SER A 148 11.50 -2.15 2.97
C SER A 148 12.47 -2.28 4.16
N HIS A 149 13.58 -1.53 4.16
CA HIS A 149 14.63 -1.57 5.17
C HIS A 149 14.59 -0.39 6.15
N ASN A 150 13.60 0.49 6.04
CA ASN A 150 13.42 1.60 6.98
C ASN A 150 13.28 1.11 8.43
N PRO A 151 13.49 1.97 9.43
CA PRO A 151 13.26 1.65 10.84
C PRO A 151 11.87 1.03 11.09
N LYS A 152 11.73 0.24 12.16
CA LYS A 152 10.48 -0.49 12.48
C LYS A 152 9.26 0.41 12.69
N GLN A 153 9.50 1.67 13.04
CA GLN A 153 8.48 2.70 13.25
C GLN A 153 7.94 3.27 11.93
N ASP A 154 8.60 2.99 10.81
CA ASP A 154 8.15 3.41 9.49
C ASP A 154 7.37 2.30 8.81
N ASN A 155 6.43 2.70 7.96
CA ASN A 155 5.80 1.83 7.00
C ASN A 155 5.51 2.62 5.71
N GLY A 156 4.96 1.98 4.69
CA GLY A 156 4.87 2.57 3.36
C GLY A 156 3.86 1.88 2.46
N TYR A 157 3.58 2.52 1.34
CA TYR A 157 2.59 2.12 0.36
C TYR A 157 3.24 2.22 -1.02
N LYS A 158 3.66 1.09 -1.60
CA LYS A 158 4.31 1.04 -2.91
C LYS A 158 3.31 0.63 -3.98
N VAL A 159 3.39 1.25 -5.16
CA VAL A 159 2.48 0.98 -6.29
C VAL A 159 3.24 0.44 -7.48
N TYR A 160 2.67 -0.59 -8.09
CA TYR A 160 3.07 -1.15 -9.38
C TYR A 160 1.96 -0.91 -10.39
N TRP A 161 2.32 -0.50 -11.60
CA TRP A 161 1.35 -0.31 -12.68
C TRP A 161 1.00 -1.64 -13.36
N GLU A 162 0.12 -1.61 -14.37
CA GLU A 162 -0.35 -2.82 -15.05
C GLU A 162 0.75 -3.61 -15.79
N ASN A 163 1.88 -2.95 -16.09
CA ASN A 163 3.08 -3.58 -16.64
C ASN A 163 3.95 -4.25 -15.57
N ALA A 164 3.47 -4.35 -14.31
CA ALA A 164 4.18 -4.90 -13.16
C ALA A 164 5.47 -4.16 -12.77
N VAL A 165 5.67 -2.92 -13.25
CA VAL A 165 6.80 -2.07 -12.88
C VAL A 165 6.33 -1.03 -11.86
N GLN A 166 7.24 -0.61 -10.98
CA GLN A 166 6.97 0.50 -10.06
C GLN A 166 6.59 1.75 -10.86
N ILE A 167 5.62 2.51 -10.36
CA ILE A 167 5.18 3.74 -11.01
C ILE A 167 6.32 4.77 -11.11
N ILE A 168 6.27 5.52 -12.21
CA ILE A 168 7.08 6.72 -12.47
C ILE A 168 6.17 7.81 -13.04
N GLY A 169 6.71 8.98 -13.34
CA GLY A 169 6.01 10.01 -14.10
C GLY A 169 5.48 9.48 -15.44
N PRO A 170 4.24 9.83 -15.85
CA PRO A 170 3.33 10.80 -15.20
C PRO A 170 2.33 10.17 -14.19
N HIS A 171 2.42 8.87 -13.90
CA HIS A 171 1.44 8.19 -13.07
C HIS A 171 1.49 8.62 -11.60
N ASP A 172 2.67 8.88 -11.05
CA ASP A 172 2.84 9.39 -9.70
C ASP A 172 2.07 10.70 -9.45
N THR A 173 2.24 11.70 -10.32
CA THR A 173 1.51 12.98 -10.24
C THR A 173 0.01 12.76 -10.43
N GLY A 174 -0.39 11.98 -11.45
CA GLY A 174 -1.80 11.71 -11.70
C GLY A 174 -2.51 10.99 -10.54
N ILE A 175 -1.81 10.07 -9.86
CA ILE A 175 -2.31 9.42 -8.66
C ILE A 175 -2.38 10.42 -7.50
N ALA A 176 -1.35 11.25 -7.30
CA ALA A 176 -1.35 12.27 -6.26
C ALA A 176 -2.56 13.23 -6.39
N ASP A 177 -2.84 13.70 -7.61
CA ASP A 177 -4.01 14.55 -7.91
C ASP A 177 -5.33 13.81 -7.61
N ALA A 178 -5.43 12.53 -8.01
CA ALA A 178 -6.60 11.72 -7.72
C ALA A 178 -6.81 11.49 -6.22
N ILE A 179 -5.73 11.39 -5.43
CA ILE A 179 -5.82 11.32 -3.96
C ILE A 179 -6.40 12.61 -3.40
N GLN A 180 -5.94 13.78 -3.85
CA GLN A 180 -6.49 15.07 -3.40
C GLN A 180 -7.98 15.22 -3.75
N ALA A 181 -8.41 14.64 -4.87
CA ALA A 181 -9.83 14.63 -5.26
C ALA A 181 -10.69 13.60 -4.51
N ASN A 182 -10.11 12.70 -3.70
CA ASN A 182 -10.81 11.59 -3.04
C ASN A 182 -10.46 11.50 -1.53
N LEU A 183 -10.50 12.62 -0.82
CA LEU A 183 -10.09 12.68 0.58
C LEU A 183 -11.14 12.19 1.59
N GLU A 184 -12.44 12.22 1.28
CA GLU A 184 -13.46 11.71 2.20
C GLU A 184 -13.43 10.16 2.20
N PRO A 185 -13.22 9.48 3.34
CA PRO A 185 -13.20 8.02 3.40
C PRO A 185 -14.54 7.39 3.02
N ILE A 186 -14.54 6.56 1.98
CA ILE A 186 -15.69 5.77 1.54
C ILE A 186 -16.01 4.63 2.50
N THR A 187 -14.99 4.04 3.11
CA THR A 187 -15.14 2.97 4.10
C THR A 187 -13.94 2.90 5.04
N TRP A 188 -14.24 2.53 6.29
CA TRP A 188 -13.28 2.10 7.30
C TRP A 188 -13.47 0.61 7.64
N ASP A 189 -14.53 0.00 7.12
CA ASP A 189 -14.95 -1.34 7.46
C ASP A 189 -14.20 -2.37 6.60
N THR A 190 -13.46 -3.25 7.27
CA THR A 190 -12.75 -4.37 6.66
C THR A 190 -13.42 -5.72 6.95
N THR A 191 -14.54 -5.75 7.66
CA THR A 191 -15.21 -7.00 8.08
C THR A 191 -15.86 -7.74 6.91
N THR A 192 -16.25 -7.01 5.86
CA THR A 192 -16.86 -7.57 4.65
C THR A 192 -15.87 -8.19 3.67
N LEU A 193 -14.56 -8.06 3.91
CA LEU A 193 -13.53 -8.56 2.99
C LEU A 193 -13.60 -10.08 2.79
N GLU A 194 -13.92 -10.83 3.86
CA GLU A 194 -13.96 -12.30 3.81
C GLU A 194 -15.17 -12.84 3.06
N THR A 195 -16.27 -12.08 3.04
CA THR A 195 -17.53 -12.49 2.39
C THR A 195 -17.75 -11.83 1.04
N SER A 196 -16.96 -10.82 0.68
CA SER A 196 -17.09 -10.11 -0.59
C SER A 196 -16.66 -10.99 -1.77
N PRO A 197 -17.52 -11.15 -2.80
CA PRO A 197 -17.15 -11.90 -4.01
C PRO A 197 -16.05 -11.19 -4.83
N LEU A 198 -15.78 -9.91 -4.54
CA LEU A 198 -14.70 -9.15 -5.16
C LEU A 198 -13.34 -9.39 -4.50
N CYS A 199 -13.29 -10.02 -3.32
CA CYS A 199 -12.05 -10.29 -2.61
C CYS A 199 -11.58 -11.74 -2.85
N ILE A 200 -10.55 -11.90 -3.66
CA ILE A 200 -10.05 -13.20 -4.11
C ILE A 200 -8.69 -13.49 -3.48
N ASN A 201 -8.53 -14.67 -2.89
CA ASN A 201 -7.25 -15.15 -2.38
C ASN A 201 -6.59 -16.11 -3.36
N ARG A 202 -5.47 -15.71 -3.95
CA ARG A 202 -4.62 -16.54 -4.83
C ARG A 202 -3.20 -16.73 -4.26
N THR A 203 -3.04 -16.60 -2.94
CA THR A 203 -1.70 -16.53 -2.32
C THR A 203 -0.85 -17.77 -2.56
N SER A 204 -1.38 -18.98 -2.32
CA SER A 204 -0.63 -20.23 -2.50
C SER A 204 -0.27 -20.44 -3.97
N GLU A 205 -1.25 -20.30 -4.86
CA GLU A 205 -1.07 -20.44 -6.31
C GLU A 205 0.01 -19.50 -6.86
N MET A 206 -0.05 -18.20 -6.53
CA MET A 206 0.95 -17.24 -7.00
C MET A 206 2.33 -17.50 -6.40
N THR A 207 2.40 -17.99 -5.16
CA THR A 207 3.68 -18.36 -4.53
C THR A 207 4.32 -19.54 -5.25
N GLU A 208 3.54 -20.59 -5.53
CA GLU A 208 4.00 -21.77 -6.27
C GLU A 208 4.47 -21.40 -7.68
N GLU A 209 3.67 -20.62 -8.41
CA GLU A 209 4.03 -20.14 -9.75
C GLU A 209 5.28 -19.26 -9.75
N TYR A 210 5.47 -18.42 -8.72
CA TYR A 210 6.67 -17.60 -8.57
C TYR A 210 7.93 -18.46 -8.42
N PHE A 211 7.91 -19.44 -7.51
CA PHE A 211 9.08 -20.31 -7.31
C PHE A 211 9.33 -21.27 -8.49
N LYS A 212 8.27 -21.69 -9.19
CA LYS A 212 8.39 -22.44 -10.45
C LYS A 212 9.08 -21.59 -11.52
N ALA A 213 8.68 -20.32 -11.67
CA ALA A 213 9.33 -19.40 -12.60
C ALA A 213 10.82 -19.16 -12.24
N LEU A 214 11.13 -19.01 -10.95
CA LEU A 214 12.52 -18.88 -10.50
C LEU A 214 13.37 -20.11 -10.85
N THR A 215 12.82 -21.32 -10.76
CA THR A 215 13.54 -22.54 -11.11
C THR A 215 13.99 -22.54 -12.58
N LEU A 216 13.19 -21.98 -13.48
CA LEU A 216 13.53 -21.86 -14.91
C LEU A 216 14.63 -20.82 -15.20
N LEU A 217 14.83 -19.87 -14.28
CA LEU A 217 15.86 -18.83 -14.36
C LEU A 217 17.11 -19.19 -13.55
N SER A 218 17.01 -20.20 -12.69
CA SER A 218 18.09 -20.70 -11.86
C SER A 218 18.99 -21.64 -12.67
N ARG A 219 20.31 -21.43 -12.58
CA ARG A 219 21.29 -22.41 -13.05
C ARG A 219 22.09 -22.91 -11.86
N THR A 220 22.38 -24.21 -11.85
CA THR A 220 23.26 -24.84 -10.86
C THR A 220 24.69 -24.82 -11.35
N ARG A 221 25.64 -24.51 -10.46
CA ARG A 221 27.06 -24.71 -10.70
C ARG A 221 27.65 -25.53 -9.56
N SER A 222 28.29 -26.64 -9.90
CA SER A 222 29.14 -27.36 -8.96
C SER A 222 30.38 -26.52 -8.68
N VAL A 223 30.64 -26.21 -7.40
CA VAL A 223 31.85 -25.49 -6.99
C VAL A 223 32.86 -26.51 -6.45
N PRO A 224 34.03 -26.67 -7.10
CA PRO A 224 35.06 -27.60 -6.64
C PRO A 224 35.45 -27.31 -5.18
N GLY A 225 35.48 -28.34 -4.33
CA GLY A 225 35.82 -28.21 -2.90
C GLY A 225 34.65 -27.95 -1.96
N LEU A 226 33.45 -27.70 -2.48
CA LEU A 226 32.20 -27.70 -1.70
C LEU A 226 31.38 -28.94 -2.07
N HIS A 227 30.96 -29.72 -1.08
CA HIS A 227 30.07 -30.88 -1.29
C HIS A 227 28.63 -30.47 -1.71
N ASN A 228 28.34 -29.16 -1.78
CA ASN A 228 27.03 -28.62 -2.10
C ASN A 228 27.00 -27.99 -3.50
N ILE A 229 25.95 -28.26 -4.27
CA ILE A 229 25.64 -27.56 -5.52
C ILE A 229 25.10 -26.18 -5.16
N LEU A 230 25.75 -25.12 -5.64
CA LEU A 230 25.24 -23.75 -5.49
C LEU A 230 24.36 -23.41 -6.70
N SER A 231 23.10 -23.04 -6.42
CA SER A 231 22.15 -22.52 -7.41
C SER A 231 22.24 -21.00 -7.47
N TYR A 232 22.41 -20.45 -8.67
CA TYR A 232 22.46 -19.00 -8.90
C TYR A 232 21.40 -18.61 -9.93
N CYS A 233 20.69 -17.51 -9.66
CA CYS A 233 19.85 -16.85 -10.66
C CYS A 233 20.69 -15.82 -11.42
N TYR A 234 20.81 -15.95 -12.73
CA TYR A 234 21.38 -14.91 -13.60
C TYR A 234 20.24 -14.23 -14.36
N ASN A 235 20.24 -12.89 -14.44
CA ASN A 235 19.51 -12.19 -15.48
C ASN A 235 20.27 -12.42 -16.80
N ARG A 236 19.55 -12.88 -17.85
CA ARG A 236 20.10 -12.87 -19.21
C ARG A 236 20.17 -11.46 -19.74
#